data_AF-A0A561UU10-F1
#
_entry.id   AF-A0A561UU10-F1
#
_cell.length_a   1.000
_cell.length_b   1.000
_cell.length_c   1.000
_cell.angle_alpha   90.00
_cell.angle_beta   90.00
_cell.angle_gamma   90.00
#
_symmetry.space_group_name_H-M   'P 1'
#
loop_
_entity.id
_entity.type
_entity.pdbx_description
1 polymer ?
#
loop_
_entity_poly.entity_id
_entity_poly.type
_entity_poly.pdbx_seq_one_letter_code
_entity_poly.pdbx_strand_id
1 'polypeptide(L)'
;MAPAGDSHLFEKSAYNIGPCDGLYSRDVQKSLVIALQYEMGIAAPNGNFGPGTQAALKNHTLAEGATGIMVSLFTAACVFNEPVPVGTDGVRTAFTSTFSSNITEYVRLFQEFSYLPQRAGRADYDTWCQLLVSMGNPDRDVTGADTRFVINADRAKWLKNSGCEIVGRYLYSPDPNFEKEIRPGELETILAAGLKFFPIMQVHGRDVTEYNYTTGFQHALIAHEQATKFNIPRGSVIYFAVDFDATQDEMDPFIVKYFNGVVVGLADRGKKYIHGVYGSRNVCINATQKTYARYSFVSGMSWGFSGNLGFPLPANWSFNQIKEISGIETGGEGGKIDLDHDVWRPYSDPGVRSLAAAPSPAADFMTYIDQLYATAQDYKASNSTSRSASQLVMEFVRHEEYGGLNWGILIGNYDRDWVTYAKSKGHTVKKGFTDPNSGYEIGPDHLLATANGHLLFTQPTNPKSVNSGDIAGWGGDFMTFYANWRNDEQQYASGKAYCDAKLAKPGVSSSFSFQDLIEDADGYLIARACNAGTPINQIVREHYGNGGGHLTRFTQYFSKRFSTAADCRDQAFNDLTMENETFNLARSALILAKGAQSPTVLANLPGGFDKLQNFCQGFVDAIVARVGAES
;
A
#
# COMPACT_ATOMS: atom_id res chain seq x y z
N MET A 1 -14.17 -27.10 -0.28
CA MET A 1 -15.60 -26.72 -0.12
C MET A 1 -16.40 -27.95 0.29
N ALA A 2 -17.30 -27.78 1.27
CA ALA A 2 -18.18 -28.75 1.96
C ALA A 2 -17.49 -29.98 2.59
N PRO A 3 -17.59 -30.21 3.92
CA PRO A 3 -17.36 -31.55 4.45
C PRO A 3 -18.39 -32.49 3.81
N ALA A 4 -17.95 -33.70 3.45
CA ALA A 4 -18.72 -34.70 2.70
C ALA A 4 -20.03 -35.18 3.37
N GLY A 5 -20.48 -34.55 4.47
CA GLY A 5 -21.66 -34.91 5.23
C GLY A 5 -22.92 -34.07 4.97
N ASP A 6 -22.84 -32.88 4.35
CA ASP A 6 -23.97 -31.91 4.37
C ASP A 6 -24.37 -31.25 3.03
N SER A 7 -23.63 -31.38 1.92
CA SER A 7 -23.99 -30.66 0.68
C SER A 7 -24.67 -31.54 -0.36
N HIS A 8 -25.99 -31.45 -0.47
CA HIS A 8 -26.79 -31.97 -1.59
C HIS A 8 -26.51 -31.29 -2.95
N LEU A 9 -25.56 -30.33 -2.98
CA LEU A 9 -25.20 -29.53 -4.16
C LEU A 9 -24.52 -30.32 -5.27
N PHE A 10 -23.76 -31.38 -4.96
CA PHE A 10 -23.09 -32.20 -5.98
C PHE A 10 -24.09 -33.01 -6.84
N GLU A 11 -25.34 -33.15 -6.39
CA GLU A 11 -26.41 -33.80 -7.13
C GLU A 11 -27.15 -32.84 -8.08
N LYS A 12 -26.83 -31.54 -8.02
CA LYS A 12 -27.52 -30.51 -8.80
C LYS A 12 -26.92 -30.36 -10.19
N SER A 13 -27.78 -30.33 -11.20
CA SER A 13 -27.39 -30.37 -12.62
C SER A 13 -26.56 -29.17 -13.10
N ALA A 14 -26.67 -28.00 -12.47
CA ALA A 14 -25.87 -26.82 -12.82
C ALA A 14 -24.57 -26.71 -12.02
N TYR A 15 -24.35 -27.57 -11.01
CA TYR A 15 -23.21 -27.47 -10.12
C TYR A 15 -22.03 -28.32 -10.62
N ASN A 16 -20.83 -27.74 -10.64
CA ASN A 16 -19.61 -28.43 -11.04
C ASN A 16 -18.63 -28.52 -9.86
N ILE A 17 -18.05 -29.71 -9.67
CA ILE A 17 -16.96 -29.93 -8.72
C ILE A 17 -15.65 -29.48 -9.39
N GLY A 18 -14.99 -28.50 -8.81
CA GLY A 18 -13.68 -28.02 -9.24
C GLY A 18 -12.51 -28.75 -8.57
N PRO A 19 -11.27 -28.53 -9.02
CA PRO A 19 -10.07 -29.06 -8.38
C PRO A 19 -9.89 -28.54 -6.95
N CYS A 20 -9.31 -29.37 -6.07
CA CYS A 20 -8.94 -29.00 -4.70
C CYS A 20 -7.46 -28.53 -4.63
N ASP A 21 -7.08 -27.63 -5.52
CA ASP A 21 -5.70 -27.14 -5.68
C ASP A 21 -5.36 -25.92 -4.80
N GLY A 22 -6.36 -25.36 -4.11
CA GLY A 22 -6.20 -24.19 -3.25
C GLY A 22 -6.27 -22.86 -3.99
N LEU A 23 -6.64 -22.84 -5.27
CA LEU A 23 -6.72 -21.63 -6.09
C LEU A 23 -8.15 -21.11 -6.16
N TYR A 24 -8.37 -19.83 -5.86
CA TYR A 24 -9.66 -19.18 -6.09
C TYR A 24 -9.80 -18.78 -7.56
N SER A 25 -10.15 -19.73 -8.42
CA SER A 25 -10.30 -19.49 -9.85
C SER A 25 -11.68 -18.91 -10.22
N ARG A 26 -11.81 -18.44 -11.46
CA ARG A 26 -13.09 -18.08 -12.08
C ARG A 26 -14.16 -19.17 -11.90
N ASP A 27 -13.78 -20.44 -12.02
CA ASP A 27 -14.72 -21.55 -11.89
C ASP A 27 -15.15 -21.76 -10.45
N VAL A 28 -14.24 -21.57 -9.49
CA VAL A 28 -14.57 -21.61 -8.05
C VAL A 28 -15.56 -20.49 -7.70
N GLN A 29 -15.35 -19.27 -8.21
CA GLN A 29 -16.31 -18.17 -8.02
C GLN A 29 -17.67 -18.45 -8.64
N LYS A 30 -17.71 -18.97 -9.87
CA LYS A 30 -18.97 -19.37 -10.52
C LYS A 30 -19.70 -20.45 -9.73
N SER A 31 -18.99 -21.49 -9.26
CA SER A 31 -19.58 -22.53 -8.42
C SER A 31 -20.13 -21.97 -7.12
N LEU A 32 -19.43 -21.04 -6.46
CA LEU A 32 -19.95 -20.36 -5.26
C LEU A 32 -21.27 -19.63 -5.54
N VAL A 33 -21.37 -18.90 -6.66
CA VAL A 33 -22.62 -18.21 -7.03
C VAL A 33 -23.73 -19.21 -7.37
N ILE A 34 -23.43 -20.30 -8.07
CA ILE A 34 -24.41 -21.36 -8.36
C ILE A 34 -24.93 -22.02 -7.07
N ALA A 35 -24.05 -22.31 -6.10
CA ALA A 35 -24.45 -22.82 -4.79
C ALA A 35 -25.43 -21.86 -4.11
N LEU A 36 -25.09 -20.57 -4.04
CA LEU A 36 -25.96 -19.55 -3.46
C LEU A 36 -27.32 -19.50 -4.17
N GLN A 37 -27.33 -19.55 -5.51
CA GLN A 37 -28.56 -19.55 -6.29
C GLN A 37 -29.45 -20.76 -5.96
N TYR A 38 -28.88 -21.96 -5.79
CA TYR A 38 -29.63 -23.13 -5.35
C TYR A 38 -30.20 -22.97 -3.94
N GLU A 39 -29.38 -22.56 -2.98
CA GLU A 39 -29.80 -22.39 -1.58
C GLU A 39 -30.87 -21.30 -1.41
N MET A 40 -30.87 -20.28 -2.28
CA MET A 40 -31.89 -19.24 -2.33
C MET A 40 -33.13 -19.62 -3.16
N GLY A 41 -33.20 -20.84 -3.71
CA GLY A 41 -34.37 -21.34 -4.46
C GLY A 41 -34.51 -20.79 -5.88
N ILE A 42 -33.43 -20.30 -6.51
CA ILE A 42 -33.46 -19.85 -7.91
C ILE A 42 -33.58 -21.09 -8.82
N ALA A 43 -34.64 -21.14 -9.64
CA ALA A 43 -34.99 -22.32 -10.42
C ALA A 43 -33.97 -22.69 -11.52
N ALA A 44 -33.26 -21.70 -12.09
CA ALA A 44 -32.26 -21.90 -13.12
C ALA A 44 -30.91 -21.23 -12.77
N PRO A 45 -30.13 -21.82 -11.84
CA PRO A 45 -28.81 -21.32 -11.50
C PRO A 45 -27.86 -21.34 -12.69
N ASN A 46 -27.06 -20.29 -12.82
CA ASN A 46 -26.17 -20.06 -13.96
C ASN A 46 -24.84 -19.40 -13.57
N GLY A 47 -24.63 -19.09 -12.28
CA GLY A 47 -23.42 -18.45 -11.77
C GLY A 47 -23.32 -16.96 -12.05
N ASN A 48 -24.33 -16.34 -12.66
CA ASN A 48 -24.38 -14.91 -12.90
C ASN A 48 -24.98 -14.18 -11.69
N PHE A 49 -24.32 -13.09 -11.29
CA PHE A 49 -24.83 -12.17 -10.27
C PHE A 49 -25.84 -11.17 -10.86
N GLY A 50 -26.90 -11.69 -11.50
CA GLY A 50 -27.94 -10.89 -12.14
C GLY A 50 -29.08 -10.48 -11.19
N PRO A 51 -30.13 -9.79 -11.73
CA PRO A 51 -31.24 -9.26 -10.93
C PRO A 51 -31.93 -10.28 -10.02
N GLY A 52 -32.07 -11.54 -10.45
CA GLY A 52 -32.66 -12.60 -9.63
C GLY A 52 -31.80 -12.94 -8.40
N THR A 53 -30.49 -13.09 -8.57
CA THR A 53 -29.51 -13.31 -7.49
C THR A 53 -29.51 -12.12 -6.53
N GLN A 54 -29.51 -10.90 -7.08
CA GLN A 54 -29.54 -9.66 -6.29
C GLN A 54 -30.80 -9.54 -5.43
N ALA A 55 -31.98 -9.75 -6.02
CA ALA A 55 -33.25 -9.72 -5.31
C ALA A 55 -33.33 -10.78 -4.21
N ALA A 56 -32.82 -11.99 -4.45
CA ALA A 56 -32.79 -13.04 -3.45
C ALA A 56 -31.88 -12.69 -2.26
N LEU A 57 -30.67 -12.18 -2.50
CA LEU A 57 -29.71 -11.84 -1.44
C LEU A 57 -30.17 -10.72 -0.51
N LYS A 58 -30.99 -9.79 -0.99
CA LYS A 58 -31.60 -8.73 -0.13
C LYS A 58 -32.40 -9.31 1.04
N ASN A 59 -32.89 -10.55 0.93
CA ASN A 59 -33.65 -11.23 1.97
C ASN A 59 -32.80 -12.19 2.84
N HIS A 60 -31.48 -12.29 2.61
CA HIS A 60 -30.58 -13.26 3.25
C HIS A 60 -29.48 -12.58 4.07
N THR A 61 -29.88 -11.70 5.00
CA THR A 61 -28.91 -11.11 5.95
C THR A 61 -28.52 -12.12 7.03
N LEU A 62 -27.23 -12.40 7.17
CA LEU A 62 -26.69 -13.22 8.27
C LEU A 62 -26.03 -12.33 9.33
N ALA A 63 -26.05 -12.79 10.58
CA ALA A 63 -25.45 -12.10 11.72
C ALA A 63 -24.96 -13.12 12.74
N GLU A 64 -24.29 -12.65 13.79
CA GLU A 64 -23.81 -13.48 14.88
C GLU A 64 -24.89 -14.43 15.42
N GLY A 65 -24.51 -15.71 15.60
CA GLY A 65 -25.41 -16.78 16.02
C GLY A 65 -26.12 -17.52 14.88
N ALA A 66 -26.08 -17.00 13.64
CA ALA A 66 -26.58 -17.74 12.48
C ALA A 66 -25.76 -19.01 12.23
N THR A 67 -26.42 -20.07 11.75
CA THR A 67 -25.78 -21.35 11.41
C THR A 67 -26.26 -21.91 10.07
N GLY A 68 -25.56 -22.92 9.55
CA GLY A 68 -25.98 -23.71 8.40
C GLY A 68 -25.29 -23.33 7.09
N ILE A 69 -25.81 -23.85 5.98
CA ILE A 69 -25.14 -23.80 4.67
C ILE A 69 -24.94 -22.38 4.14
N MET A 70 -25.88 -21.46 4.37
CA MET A 70 -25.72 -20.06 3.99
C MET A 70 -24.53 -19.39 4.70
N VAL A 71 -24.26 -19.75 5.96
CA VAL A 71 -23.09 -19.28 6.69
C VAL A 71 -21.81 -19.90 6.15
N SER A 72 -21.84 -21.18 5.76
CA SER A 72 -20.70 -21.82 5.08
C SER A 72 -20.36 -21.15 3.75
N LEU A 73 -21.35 -20.85 2.92
CA LEU A 73 -21.13 -20.14 1.65
C LEU A 73 -20.64 -18.71 1.88
N PHE A 74 -21.18 -18.01 2.88
CA PHE A 74 -20.72 -16.68 3.25
C PHE A 74 -19.26 -16.67 3.72
N THR A 75 -18.92 -17.55 4.66
CA THR A 75 -17.55 -17.61 5.19
C THR A 75 -16.55 -18.14 4.15
N ALA A 76 -16.96 -18.97 3.20
CA ALA A 76 -16.16 -19.28 2.03
C ALA A 76 -15.83 -18.03 1.20
N ALA A 77 -16.84 -17.20 0.91
CA ALA A 77 -16.64 -15.93 0.21
C ALA A 77 -15.70 -14.99 0.98
N CYS A 78 -15.81 -14.97 2.32
CA CYS A 78 -14.90 -14.23 3.19
C CYS A 78 -13.46 -14.73 3.09
N VAL A 79 -13.22 -16.05 3.17
CA VAL A 79 -11.88 -16.67 3.00
C VAL A 79 -11.29 -16.31 1.63
N PHE A 80 -12.09 -16.30 0.56
CA PHE A 80 -11.62 -15.92 -0.77
C PHE A 80 -11.22 -14.45 -0.92
N ASN A 81 -11.64 -13.59 0.00
CA ASN A 81 -11.29 -12.18 0.04
C ASN A 81 -10.29 -11.85 1.16
N GLU A 82 -9.73 -12.87 1.83
CA GLU A 82 -8.72 -12.69 2.87
C GLU A 82 -7.30 -12.60 2.27
N PRO A 83 -6.31 -12.06 3.01
CA PRO A 83 -6.49 -11.32 4.25
C PRO A 83 -7.06 -9.91 3.98
N VAL A 84 -7.81 -9.37 4.94
CA VAL A 84 -8.08 -7.93 4.98
C VAL A 84 -6.76 -7.23 5.36
N PRO A 85 -6.23 -6.29 4.55
CA PRO A 85 -4.89 -5.73 4.72
C PRO A 85 -4.88 -4.64 5.80
N VAL A 86 -5.21 -5.01 7.03
CA VAL A 86 -5.23 -4.15 8.21
C VAL A 86 -4.21 -4.68 9.22
N GLY A 87 -3.39 -3.78 9.77
CA GLY A 87 -2.32 -4.14 10.69
C GLY A 87 -1.15 -4.87 10.01
N THR A 88 -0.25 -5.37 10.85
CA THR A 88 1.05 -5.91 10.45
C THR A 88 0.95 -7.27 9.74
N ASP A 89 0.03 -8.14 10.15
CA ASP A 89 -0.08 -9.50 9.60
C ASP A 89 -1.25 -9.65 8.60
N GLY A 90 -2.12 -8.64 8.50
CA GLY A 90 -3.42 -8.77 7.86
C GLY A 90 -4.37 -9.63 8.69
N VAL A 91 -5.68 -9.48 8.49
CA VAL A 91 -6.69 -10.26 9.22
C VAL A 91 -7.26 -11.34 8.32
N ARG A 92 -7.15 -12.59 8.75
CA ARG A 92 -7.69 -13.78 8.08
C ARG A 92 -8.93 -14.28 8.81
N THR A 93 -9.68 -15.14 8.15
CA THR A 93 -10.87 -15.79 8.72
C THR A 93 -10.83 -17.29 8.48
N ALA A 94 -11.92 -17.98 8.81
CA ALA A 94 -12.04 -19.42 8.65
C ALA A 94 -13.35 -19.79 7.97
N PHE A 95 -13.32 -20.85 7.18
CA PHE A 95 -14.51 -21.49 6.65
C PHE A 95 -15.26 -22.22 7.79
N THR A 96 -16.50 -21.85 8.04
CA THR A 96 -17.31 -22.41 9.14
C THR A 96 -18.81 -22.36 8.81
N SER A 97 -19.59 -23.21 9.45
CA SER A 97 -21.07 -23.19 9.38
C SER A 97 -21.71 -22.39 10.51
N THR A 98 -20.93 -21.66 11.32
CA THR A 98 -21.42 -20.84 12.44
C THR A 98 -20.86 -19.43 12.36
N PHE A 99 -21.74 -18.42 12.38
CA PHE A 99 -21.37 -17.02 12.35
C PHE A 99 -21.02 -16.58 13.78
N SER A 100 -19.75 -16.79 14.16
CA SER A 100 -19.24 -16.44 15.48
C SER A 100 -18.83 -14.96 15.57
N SER A 101 -18.52 -14.50 16.79
CA SER A 101 -17.95 -13.17 17.03
C SER A 101 -16.66 -12.90 16.25
N ASN A 102 -15.83 -13.93 16.01
CA ASN A 102 -14.64 -13.81 15.16
C ASN A 102 -15.00 -13.52 13.68
N ILE A 103 -16.10 -14.11 13.19
CA ILE A 103 -16.62 -13.80 11.85
C ILE A 103 -17.21 -12.38 11.83
N THR A 104 -17.96 -11.98 12.86
CA THR A 104 -18.47 -10.61 13.02
C THR A 104 -17.35 -9.58 12.91
N GLU A 105 -16.24 -9.81 13.62
CA GLU A 105 -15.09 -8.91 13.60
C GLU A 105 -14.39 -8.87 12.24
N TYR A 106 -14.15 -10.02 11.61
CA TYR A 106 -13.59 -10.06 10.26
C TYR A 106 -14.47 -9.29 9.27
N VAL A 107 -15.79 -9.50 9.31
CA VAL A 107 -16.73 -8.84 8.41
C VAL A 107 -16.73 -7.33 8.65
N ARG A 108 -16.69 -6.87 9.90
CA ARG A 108 -16.59 -5.44 10.22
C ARG A 108 -15.34 -4.81 9.60
N LEU A 109 -14.19 -5.46 9.74
CA LEU A 109 -12.93 -4.99 9.15
C LEU A 109 -12.97 -5.00 7.62
N PHE A 110 -13.58 -6.02 7.01
CA PHE A 110 -13.78 -6.08 5.56
C PHE A 110 -14.70 -4.96 5.06
N GLN A 111 -15.80 -4.68 5.77
CA GLN A 111 -16.74 -3.59 5.48
C GLN A 111 -16.04 -2.23 5.58
N GLU A 112 -15.20 -2.03 6.60
CA GLU A 112 -14.37 -0.82 6.76
C GLU A 112 -13.36 -0.67 5.62
N PHE A 113 -12.63 -1.73 5.29
CA PHE A 113 -11.65 -1.74 4.22
C PHE A 113 -12.27 -1.46 2.85
N SER A 114 -13.47 -2.01 2.58
CA SER A 114 -14.21 -1.87 1.32
C SER A 114 -15.07 -0.59 1.23
N TYR A 115 -15.02 0.23 2.28
CA TYR A 115 -15.79 1.46 2.43
C TYR A 115 -17.30 1.23 2.21
N LEU A 116 -17.87 0.20 2.86
CA LEU A 116 -19.31 -0.03 2.81
C LEU A 116 -20.07 0.93 3.73
N PRO A 117 -21.32 1.32 3.40
CA PRO A 117 -22.13 2.21 4.23
C PRO A 117 -22.46 1.61 5.60
N GLN A 118 -22.76 0.32 5.65
CA GLN A 118 -23.06 -0.41 6.88
C GLN A 118 -21.84 -1.21 7.33
N ARG A 119 -21.49 -1.09 8.62
CA ARG A 119 -20.27 -1.66 9.22
C ARG A 119 -20.56 -2.41 10.51
N ALA A 120 -21.67 -3.14 10.52
CA ALA A 120 -22.18 -3.83 11.70
C ALA A 120 -21.63 -5.25 11.89
N GLY A 121 -20.71 -5.71 11.03
CA GLY A 121 -20.19 -7.08 11.06
C GLY A 121 -21.21 -8.12 10.60
N ARG A 122 -22.16 -7.74 9.76
CA ARG A 122 -23.27 -8.60 9.27
C ARG A 122 -23.11 -8.87 7.77
N ALA A 123 -23.58 -10.02 7.31
CA ALA A 123 -23.66 -10.37 5.89
C ALA A 123 -24.89 -9.73 5.23
N ASP A 124 -24.91 -8.40 5.16
CA ASP A 124 -25.96 -7.67 4.43
C ASP A 124 -25.74 -7.70 2.90
N TYR A 125 -26.69 -7.13 2.15
CA TYR A 125 -26.66 -7.14 0.69
C TYR A 125 -25.38 -6.52 0.12
N ASP A 126 -24.94 -5.37 0.64
CA ASP A 126 -23.73 -4.70 0.17
C ASP A 126 -22.48 -5.55 0.44
N THR A 127 -22.44 -6.20 1.60
CA THR A 127 -21.35 -7.12 1.98
C THR A 127 -21.30 -8.33 1.04
N TRP A 128 -22.45 -8.95 0.75
CA TRP A 128 -22.53 -10.02 -0.24
C TRP A 128 -22.07 -9.57 -1.63
N CYS A 129 -22.54 -8.42 -2.11
CA CYS A 129 -22.14 -7.90 -3.41
C CYS A 129 -20.62 -7.69 -3.46
N GLN A 130 -20.04 -7.07 -2.44
CA GLN A 130 -18.62 -6.75 -2.38
C GLN A 130 -17.72 -8.00 -2.37
N LEU A 131 -18.17 -9.09 -1.75
CA LEU A 131 -17.48 -10.39 -1.72
C LEU A 131 -17.58 -11.14 -3.05
N LEU A 132 -18.70 -11.00 -3.78
CA LEU A 132 -19.04 -11.84 -4.93
C LEU A 132 -18.77 -11.22 -6.30
N VAL A 133 -18.77 -9.89 -6.42
CA VAL A 133 -18.57 -9.18 -7.70
C VAL A 133 -17.70 -7.94 -7.53
N SER A 134 -16.89 -7.64 -8.53
CA SER A 134 -15.86 -6.58 -8.44
C SER A 134 -16.41 -5.18 -8.22
N MET A 135 -17.59 -4.86 -8.79
CA MET A 135 -18.27 -3.58 -8.63
C MET A 135 -18.97 -3.42 -7.27
N GLY A 136 -19.09 -4.50 -6.48
CA GLY A 136 -19.95 -4.47 -5.29
C GLY A 136 -21.41 -4.17 -5.66
N ASN A 137 -22.11 -3.41 -4.81
CA ASN A 137 -23.44 -2.90 -5.14
C ASN A 137 -23.29 -1.68 -6.09
N PRO A 138 -23.70 -1.76 -7.37
CA PRO A 138 -23.54 -0.68 -8.34
C PRO A 138 -24.44 0.54 -8.03
N ASP A 139 -25.45 0.36 -7.17
CA ASP A 139 -26.42 1.41 -6.82
C ASP A 139 -26.10 2.08 -5.48
N ARG A 140 -24.95 1.78 -4.86
CA ARG A 140 -24.54 2.50 -3.64
C ARG A 140 -24.14 3.94 -3.95
N ASP A 141 -24.37 4.82 -2.99
CA ASP A 141 -23.94 6.22 -3.10
C ASP A 141 -22.43 6.32 -3.23
N VAL A 142 -21.98 7.22 -4.10
CA VAL A 142 -20.56 7.49 -4.37
C VAL A 142 -20.28 8.98 -4.32
N THR A 143 -19.02 9.33 -4.06
CA THR A 143 -18.53 10.72 -4.05
C THR A 143 -17.45 10.97 -5.10
N GLY A 144 -17.05 9.94 -5.85
CA GLY A 144 -16.13 10.05 -6.97
C GLY A 144 -16.83 9.79 -8.30
N ALA A 145 -16.22 10.29 -9.36
CA ALA A 145 -16.62 9.97 -10.73
C ALA A 145 -15.44 10.12 -11.69
N ASP A 146 -15.55 9.58 -12.89
CA ASP A 146 -14.65 9.91 -13.99
C ASP A 146 -15.40 10.04 -15.32
N THR A 147 -14.88 10.87 -16.21
CA THR A 147 -15.53 11.11 -17.50
C THR A 147 -14.52 11.60 -18.53
N ARG A 148 -14.78 11.30 -19.81
CA ARG A 148 -14.05 11.88 -20.93
C ARG A 148 -14.46 13.34 -21.22
N PHE A 149 -15.68 13.72 -20.88
CA PHE A 149 -16.21 15.04 -21.24
C PHE A 149 -15.49 16.16 -20.48
N VAL A 150 -15.28 17.31 -21.14
CA VAL A 150 -14.61 18.48 -20.54
C VAL A 150 -15.49 19.07 -19.45
N ILE A 151 -14.94 19.36 -18.29
CA ILE A 151 -15.72 19.92 -17.19
C ILE A 151 -15.77 21.45 -17.29
N ASN A 152 -16.82 21.96 -17.95
CA ASN A 152 -17.17 23.37 -17.91
C ASN A 152 -17.93 23.74 -16.62
N ALA A 153 -18.28 25.02 -16.45
CA ALA A 153 -18.90 25.51 -15.23
C ALA A 153 -20.24 24.84 -14.88
N ASP A 154 -21.08 24.56 -15.88
CA ASP A 154 -22.37 23.90 -15.67
C ASP A 154 -22.19 22.42 -15.29
N ARG A 155 -21.27 21.70 -15.96
CA ARG A 155 -20.91 20.32 -15.60
C ARG A 155 -20.31 20.25 -14.19
N ALA A 156 -19.42 21.17 -13.83
CA ALA A 156 -18.81 21.24 -12.51
C ALA A 156 -19.85 21.49 -11.41
N LYS A 157 -20.79 22.42 -11.65
CA LYS A 157 -21.91 22.70 -10.76
C LYS A 157 -22.83 21.49 -10.62
N TRP A 158 -23.14 20.81 -11.72
CA TRP A 158 -23.95 19.59 -11.69
C TRP A 158 -23.27 18.50 -10.86
N LEU A 159 -21.98 18.23 -11.10
CA LEU A 159 -21.20 17.25 -10.34
C LEU A 159 -21.23 17.59 -8.84
N LYS A 160 -21.01 18.85 -8.48
CA LYS A 160 -21.03 19.24 -7.06
C LYS A 160 -22.41 19.04 -6.43
N ASN A 161 -23.48 19.36 -7.15
CA ASN A 161 -24.85 19.20 -6.69
C ASN A 161 -25.30 17.74 -6.62
N SER A 162 -24.69 16.84 -7.40
CA SER A 162 -24.97 15.40 -7.33
C SER A 162 -24.25 14.69 -6.19
N GLY A 163 -23.46 15.41 -5.39
CA GLY A 163 -22.69 14.86 -4.26
C GLY A 163 -21.28 14.41 -4.63
N CYS A 164 -20.84 14.63 -5.89
CA CYS A 164 -19.46 14.39 -6.28
C CYS A 164 -18.52 15.37 -5.55
N GLU A 165 -17.39 14.84 -5.09
CA GLU A 165 -16.31 15.60 -4.45
C GLU A 165 -15.00 15.56 -5.23
N ILE A 166 -14.83 14.56 -6.09
CA ILE A 166 -13.60 14.34 -6.84
C ILE A 166 -13.91 13.72 -8.20
N VAL A 167 -13.23 14.19 -9.24
CA VAL A 167 -13.46 13.73 -10.61
C VAL A 167 -12.17 13.34 -11.35
N GLY A 168 -12.17 12.17 -11.96
CA GLY A 168 -11.08 11.65 -12.79
C GLY A 168 -11.09 12.30 -14.16
N ARG A 169 -9.93 12.79 -14.62
CA ARG A 169 -9.80 13.49 -15.91
C ARG A 169 -8.54 13.09 -16.67
N TYR A 170 -8.70 12.92 -17.99
CA TYR A 170 -7.64 12.38 -18.84
C TYR A 170 -6.62 13.45 -19.25
N LEU A 171 -5.33 13.13 -19.14
CA LEU A 171 -4.25 14.04 -19.49
C LEU A 171 -4.04 14.20 -21.00
N TYR A 172 -4.42 13.20 -21.80
CA TYR A 172 -4.08 13.13 -23.21
C TYR A 172 -5.08 12.32 -24.03
N SER A 173 -5.32 12.75 -25.27
CA SER A 173 -6.04 11.99 -26.30
C SER A 173 -5.24 12.00 -27.61
N PRO A 174 -5.02 10.84 -28.26
CA PRO A 174 -4.37 10.82 -29.57
C PRO A 174 -5.26 11.41 -30.68
N ASP A 175 -6.59 11.44 -30.47
CA ASP A 175 -7.53 12.13 -31.34
C ASP A 175 -7.92 13.47 -30.72
N PRO A 176 -7.48 14.61 -31.28
CA PRO A 176 -7.80 15.94 -30.75
C PRO A 176 -9.27 16.33 -30.92
N ASN A 177 -10.01 15.65 -31.83
CA ASN A 177 -11.44 15.86 -32.04
C ASN A 177 -12.30 15.07 -31.06
N PHE A 178 -11.70 14.07 -30.38
CA PHE A 178 -12.37 13.33 -29.34
C PHE A 178 -12.27 14.10 -28.02
N GLU A 179 -13.41 14.58 -27.53
CA GLU A 179 -13.52 15.23 -26.22
C GLU A 179 -13.18 14.22 -25.12
N LYS A 180 -11.91 14.22 -24.70
CA LYS A 180 -11.34 13.33 -23.68
C LYS A 180 -10.34 14.05 -22.78
N GLU A 181 -9.34 14.67 -23.40
CA GLU A 181 -8.24 15.31 -22.67
C GLU A 181 -8.64 16.60 -21.96
N ILE A 182 -7.94 16.90 -20.86
CA ILE A 182 -8.09 18.15 -20.10
C ILE A 182 -7.84 19.35 -21.02
N ARG A 183 -8.70 20.37 -20.91
CA ARG A 183 -8.59 21.62 -21.66
C ARG A 183 -8.09 22.78 -20.79
N PRO A 184 -7.47 23.82 -21.39
CA PRO A 184 -7.09 25.02 -20.66
C PRO A 184 -8.27 25.64 -19.89
N GLY A 185 -8.09 25.97 -18.61
CA GLY A 185 -9.14 26.54 -17.75
C GLY A 185 -10.07 25.51 -17.08
N GLU A 186 -10.03 24.24 -17.49
CA GLU A 186 -10.90 23.19 -16.96
C GLU A 186 -10.58 22.87 -15.49
N LEU A 187 -9.30 22.70 -15.15
CA LEU A 187 -8.91 22.35 -13.78
C LEU A 187 -9.20 23.49 -12.80
N GLU A 188 -9.02 24.73 -13.22
CA GLU A 188 -9.44 25.91 -12.45
C GLU A 188 -10.95 25.92 -12.23
N THR A 189 -11.74 25.54 -13.23
CA THR A 189 -13.20 25.43 -13.14
C THR A 189 -13.62 24.36 -12.13
N ILE A 190 -13.00 23.17 -12.18
CA ILE A 190 -13.23 22.09 -11.22
C ILE A 190 -12.92 22.57 -9.79
N LEU A 191 -11.75 23.15 -9.58
CA LEU A 191 -11.31 23.61 -8.25
C LEU A 191 -12.17 24.76 -7.72
N ALA A 192 -12.57 25.72 -8.58
CA ALA A 192 -13.45 26.82 -8.20
C ALA A 192 -14.86 26.36 -7.80
N ALA A 193 -15.34 25.24 -8.34
CA ALA A 193 -16.59 24.60 -7.92
C ALA A 193 -16.47 23.84 -6.58
N GLY A 194 -15.28 23.81 -5.96
CA GLY A 194 -15.03 23.07 -4.73
C GLY A 194 -14.96 21.55 -4.93
N LEU A 195 -14.62 21.11 -6.14
CA LEU A 195 -14.29 19.73 -6.48
C LEU A 195 -12.77 19.52 -6.42
N LYS A 196 -12.36 18.27 -6.28
CA LYS A 196 -10.98 17.81 -6.49
C LYS A 196 -10.90 17.07 -7.83
N PHE A 197 -9.70 16.76 -8.30
CA PHE A 197 -9.54 15.88 -9.46
C PHE A 197 -8.38 14.91 -9.30
N PHE A 198 -8.40 13.81 -10.05
CA PHE A 198 -7.25 12.92 -10.22
C PHE A 198 -6.91 12.73 -11.71
N PRO A 199 -5.64 12.79 -12.11
CA PRO A 199 -5.22 12.61 -13.50
C PRO A 199 -5.21 11.15 -13.96
N ILE A 200 -5.70 10.91 -15.18
CA ILE A 200 -5.72 9.59 -15.83
C ILE A 200 -4.90 9.65 -17.12
N MET A 201 -4.07 8.64 -17.37
CA MET A 201 -3.37 8.44 -18.63
C MET A 201 -3.85 7.15 -19.30
N GLN A 202 -4.64 7.30 -20.36
CA GLN A 202 -5.18 6.20 -21.16
C GLN A 202 -5.16 6.55 -22.65
N VAL A 203 -4.19 5.99 -23.37
CA VAL A 203 -4.03 6.20 -24.81
C VAL A 203 -4.70 5.11 -25.62
N HIS A 204 -4.43 3.85 -25.25
CA HIS A 204 -5.00 2.65 -25.87
C HIS A 204 -5.55 1.71 -24.79
N GLY A 205 -6.06 0.54 -25.18
CA GLY A 205 -6.84 -0.28 -24.27
C GLY A 205 -7.45 -1.53 -24.88
N ARG A 206 -6.94 -2.04 -26.01
CA ARG A 206 -7.61 -3.17 -26.70
C ARG A 206 -6.70 -4.31 -27.09
N ASP A 207 -5.38 -4.11 -27.05
CA ASP A 207 -4.41 -5.13 -27.43
C ASP A 207 -3.26 -5.18 -26.41
N VAL A 208 -2.97 -6.39 -25.92
CA VAL A 208 -1.88 -6.63 -24.96
C VAL A 208 -0.51 -6.17 -25.49
N THR A 209 -0.29 -6.19 -26.81
CA THR A 209 0.97 -5.80 -27.44
C THR A 209 1.27 -4.29 -27.34
N GLU A 210 0.23 -3.48 -27.10
CA GLU A 210 0.35 -2.05 -26.79
C GLU A 210 1.09 -1.84 -25.45
N TYR A 211 1.02 -2.81 -24.54
CA TYR A 211 1.65 -2.77 -23.22
C TYR A 211 3.05 -3.37 -23.28
N ASN A 212 4.02 -2.50 -23.55
CA ASN A 212 5.44 -2.83 -23.50
C ASN A 212 6.25 -1.68 -22.89
N TYR A 213 7.52 -1.94 -22.60
CA TYR A 213 8.41 -0.98 -21.95
C TYR A 213 8.49 0.37 -22.69
N THR A 214 8.69 0.34 -24.01
CA THR A 214 8.84 1.56 -24.83
C THR A 214 7.57 2.40 -24.79
N THR A 215 6.41 1.77 -24.96
CA THR A 215 5.12 2.47 -24.87
C THR A 215 4.93 3.08 -23.48
N GLY A 216 5.21 2.33 -22.41
CA GLY A 216 5.10 2.83 -21.03
C GLY A 216 6.00 4.03 -20.75
N PHE A 217 7.23 3.97 -21.23
CA PHE A 217 8.17 5.10 -21.14
C PHE A 217 7.63 6.34 -21.87
N GLN A 218 7.15 6.19 -23.11
CA GLN A 218 6.57 7.28 -23.88
C GLN A 218 5.31 7.87 -23.22
N HIS A 219 4.42 7.02 -22.70
CA HIS A 219 3.23 7.47 -21.99
C HIS A 219 3.58 8.25 -20.72
N ALA A 220 4.62 7.83 -19.98
CA ALA A 220 5.10 8.59 -18.82
C ALA A 220 5.66 9.96 -19.19
N LEU A 221 6.40 10.07 -20.30
CA LEU A 221 6.90 11.37 -20.79
C LEU A 221 5.74 12.31 -21.16
N ILE A 222 4.75 11.82 -21.90
CA ILE A 222 3.56 12.59 -22.29
C ILE A 222 2.78 13.02 -21.04
N ALA A 223 2.52 12.08 -20.12
CA ALA A 223 1.81 12.36 -18.88
C ALA A 223 2.53 13.41 -18.04
N HIS A 224 3.86 13.33 -17.92
CA HIS A 224 4.65 14.33 -17.24
C HIS A 224 4.53 15.72 -17.88
N GLU A 225 4.64 15.79 -19.20
CA GLU A 225 4.54 17.06 -19.94
C GLU A 225 3.17 17.70 -19.77
N GLN A 226 2.08 16.93 -19.96
CA GLN A 226 0.71 17.44 -19.81
C GLN A 226 0.43 17.86 -18.37
N ALA A 227 0.78 17.04 -17.39
CA ALA A 227 0.59 17.38 -15.98
C ALA A 227 1.36 18.66 -15.61
N THR A 228 2.58 18.83 -16.13
CA THR A 228 3.38 20.04 -15.88
C THR A 228 2.78 21.26 -16.57
N LYS A 229 2.30 21.13 -17.81
CA LYS A 229 1.60 22.18 -18.55
C LYS A 229 0.39 22.72 -17.80
N PHE A 230 -0.34 21.85 -17.09
CA PHE A 230 -1.49 22.22 -16.29
C PHE A 230 -1.17 22.55 -14.82
N ASN A 231 0.12 22.76 -14.49
CA ASN A 231 0.57 23.07 -13.13
C ASN A 231 0.13 22.06 -12.07
N ILE A 232 -0.01 20.78 -12.44
CA ILE A 232 -0.30 19.73 -11.47
C ILE A 232 0.88 19.65 -10.46
N PRO A 233 0.60 19.64 -9.15
CA PRO A 233 1.62 19.63 -8.11
C PRO A 233 2.56 18.41 -8.14
N ARG A 234 3.77 18.60 -7.58
CA ARG A 234 4.67 17.47 -7.28
C ARG A 234 3.99 16.52 -6.29
N GLY A 235 4.21 15.23 -6.48
CA GLY A 235 3.68 14.17 -5.62
C GLY A 235 2.24 13.78 -5.96
N SER A 236 1.59 14.45 -6.92
CA SER A 236 0.30 13.97 -7.45
C SER A 236 0.46 12.62 -8.14
N VAL A 237 -0.53 11.76 -7.94
CA VAL A 237 -0.60 10.44 -8.57
C VAL A 237 -1.22 10.56 -9.96
N ILE A 238 -0.67 9.87 -10.95
CA ILE A 238 -1.25 9.73 -12.29
C ILE A 238 -1.61 8.26 -12.51
N TYR A 239 -2.87 7.96 -12.81
CA TYR A 239 -3.34 6.60 -13.03
C TYR A 239 -3.11 6.18 -14.48
N PHE A 240 -2.16 5.27 -14.70
CA PHE A 240 -1.91 4.69 -16.02
C PHE A 240 -2.83 3.49 -16.23
N ALA A 241 -3.59 3.54 -17.32
CA ALA A 241 -4.68 2.61 -17.55
C ALA A 241 -4.25 1.34 -18.30
N VAL A 242 -4.77 0.21 -17.83
CA VAL A 242 -4.85 -1.09 -18.53
C VAL A 242 -6.33 -1.43 -18.67
N ASP A 243 -6.93 -0.98 -19.77
CA ASP A 243 -8.39 -1.00 -19.94
C ASP A 243 -8.87 -2.20 -20.79
N PHE A 244 -8.39 -3.40 -20.47
CA PHE A 244 -8.82 -4.64 -21.12
C PHE A 244 -8.73 -5.85 -20.17
N ASP A 245 -9.29 -7.00 -20.59
CA ASP A 245 -9.26 -8.24 -19.81
C ASP A 245 -7.90 -8.94 -19.87
N ALA A 246 -6.90 -8.36 -19.19
CA ALA A 246 -5.56 -8.93 -19.08
C ALA A 246 -5.54 -10.15 -18.13
N THR A 247 -4.99 -11.26 -18.63
CA THR A 247 -4.87 -12.54 -17.92
C THR A 247 -3.55 -12.64 -17.13
N GLN A 248 -3.44 -13.64 -16.24
CA GLN A 248 -2.22 -13.81 -15.42
C GLN A 248 -0.95 -14.04 -16.26
N ASP A 249 -1.06 -14.77 -17.38
CA ASP A 249 0.07 -15.08 -18.26
C ASP A 249 0.58 -13.83 -19.02
N GLU A 250 -0.23 -12.78 -19.10
CA GLU A 250 0.12 -11.51 -19.74
C GLU A 250 0.74 -10.49 -18.77
N MET A 251 0.67 -10.75 -17.45
CA MET A 251 1.13 -9.80 -16.43
C MET A 251 2.62 -9.48 -16.57
N ASP A 252 3.49 -10.48 -16.46
CA ASP A 252 4.94 -10.25 -16.48
C ASP A 252 5.49 -9.86 -17.86
N PRO A 253 5.09 -10.53 -18.97
CA PRO A 253 5.66 -10.23 -20.29
C PRO A 253 5.25 -8.85 -20.83
N PHE A 254 4.08 -8.33 -20.44
CA PHE A 254 3.49 -7.12 -21.02
C PHE A 254 3.18 -6.05 -19.97
N ILE A 255 2.27 -6.33 -19.03
CA ILE A 255 1.74 -5.30 -18.13
C ILE A 255 2.82 -4.75 -17.18
N VAL A 256 3.51 -5.62 -16.44
CA VAL A 256 4.62 -5.23 -15.55
C VAL A 256 5.74 -4.56 -16.35
N LYS A 257 6.03 -5.07 -17.55
CA LYS A 257 7.02 -4.49 -18.46
C LYS A 257 6.65 -3.07 -18.91
N TYR A 258 5.38 -2.80 -19.19
CA TYR A 258 4.85 -1.47 -19.46
C TYR A 258 5.02 -0.54 -18.26
N PHE A 259 4.62 -0.97 -17.06
CA PHE A 259 4.76 -0.15 -15.86
C PHE A 259 6.23 0.11 -15.49
N ASN A 260 7.15 -0.81 -15.74
CA ASN A 260 8.59 -0.55 -15.62
C ASN A 260 9.03 0.61 -16.53
N GLY A 261 8.52 0.67 -17.76
CA GLY A 261 8.72 1.81 -18.66
C GLY A 261 8.15 3.11 -18.07
N VAL A 262 6.95 3.05 -17.50
CA VAL A 262 6.31 4.19 -16.83
C VAL A 262 7.17 4.74 -15.69
N VAL A 263 7.67 3.84 -14.81
CA VAL A 263 8.53 4.22 -13.67
C VAL A 263 9.78 4.96 -14.16
N VAL A 264 10.49 4.40 -15.14
CA VAL A 264 11.71 4.99 -15.68
C VAL A 264 11.41 6.31 -16.41
N GLY A 265 10.32 6.40 -17.18
CA GLY A 265 9.95 7.64 -17.87
C GLY A 265 9.61 8.79 -16.92
N LEU A 266 8.95 8.50 -15.79
CA LEU A 266 8.71 9.51 -14.76
C LEU A 266 10.01 9.90 -14.03
N ALA A 267 10.91 8.94 -13.79
CA ALA A 267 12.21 9.17 -13.19
C ALA A 267 13.12 10.07 -14.06
N ASP A 268 13.15 9.83 -15.38
CA ASP A 268 13.87 10.66 -16.38
C ASP A 268 13.41 12.14 -16.39
N ARG A 269 12.24 12.41 -15.82
CA ARG A 269 11.68 13.74 -15.64
C ARG A 269 11.70 14.20 -14.17
N GLY A 270 12.69 13.75 -13.41
CA GLY A 270 12.96 14.17 -12.04
C GLY A 270 11.94 13.64 -11.02
N LYS A 271 11.20 12.59 -11.36
CA LYS A 271 10.24 11.89 -10.49
C LYS A 271 9.27 12.85 -9.80
N LYS A 272 8.75 13.81 -10.57
CA LYS A 272 7.81 14.84 -10.07
C LYS A 272 6.44 14.24 -9.71
N TYR A 273 5.98 13.26 -10.47
CA TYR A 273 4.69 12.58 -10.28
C TYR A 273 4.89 11.13 -9.90
N ILE A 274 3.90 10.58 -9.21
CA ILE A 274 3.88 9.19 -8.75
C ILE A 274 2.93 8.42 -9.66
N HIS A 275 3.27 7.19 -10.01
CA HIS A 275 2.36 6.38 -10.82
C HIS A 275 1.35 5.64 -9.93
N GLY A 276 0.10 5.67 -10.38
CA GLY A 276 -0.96 4.75 -9.98
C GLY A 276 -1.33 3.86 -11.15
N VAL A 277 -2.16 2.86 -10.88
CA VAL A 277 -2.63 1.89 -11.87
C VAL A 277 -4.15 1.94 -11.96
N TYR A 278 -4.67 2.04 -13.19
CA TYR A 278 -6.06 1.71 -13.48
C TYR A 278 -6.16 0.34 -14.17
N GLY A 279 -7.07 -0.52 -13.73
CA GLY A 279 -7.30 -1.83 -14.34
C GLY A 279 -8.06 -2.80 -13.44
N SER A 280 -8.15 -4.06 -13.87
CA SER A 280 -8.79 -5.12 -13.07
C SER A 280 -8.04 -5.35 -11.75
N ARG A 281 -8.69 -5.96 -10.76
CA ARG A 281 -8.08 -6.24 -9.44
C ARG A 281 -6.71 -6.94 -9.58
N ASN A 282 -6.58 -7.94 -10.45
CA ASN A 282 -5.33 -8.64 -10.71
C ASN A 282 -4.22 -7.75 -11.30
N VAL A 283 -4.58 -6.89 -12.26
CA VAL A 283 -3.65 -5.90 -12.83
C VAL A 283 -3.14 -4.97 -11.74
N CYS A 284 -4.06 -4.40 -10.95
CA CYS A 284 -3.72 -3.49 -9.86
C CYS A 284 -2.79 -4.15 -8.83
N ILE A 285 -3.07 -5.39 -8.44
CA ILE A 285 -2.23 -6.16 -7.50
C ILE A 285 -0.82 -6.38 -8.09
N ASN A 286 -0.71 -6.90 -9.31
CA ASN A 286 0.58 -7.20 -9.93
C ASN A 286 1.41 -5.93 -10.17
N ALA A 287 0.81 -4.88 -10.73
CA ALA A 287 1.49 -3.60 -10.97
C ALA A 287 1.97 -2.98 -9.65
N THR A 288 1.14 -2.99 -8.60
CA THR A 288 1.52 -2.51 -7.27
C THR A 288 2.70 -3.30 -6.70
N GLN A 289 2.62 -4.62 -6.68
CA GLN A 289 3.63 -5.47 -6.03
C GLN A 289 4.97 -5.51 -6.78
N LYS A 290 4.97 -5.33 -8.10
CA LYS A 290 6.15 -5.51 -8.96
C LYS A 290 6.75 -4.19 -9.45
N THR A 291 5.97 -3.11 -9.47
CA THR A 291 6.40 -1.78 -9.96
C THR A 291 6.12 -0.65 -8.98
N TYR A 292 5.56 -0.97 -7.81
CA TYR A 292 5.38 -0.06 -6.69
C TYR A 292 4.40 1.09 -6.97
N ALA A 293 3.32 0.80 -7.70
CA ALA A 293 2.22 1.74 -7.88
C ALA A 293 1.67 2.20 -6.52
N ARG A 294 1.55 3.52 -6.31
CA ARG A 294 1.16 4.05 -5.01
C ARG A 294 -0.30 3.75 -4.70
N TYR A 295 -1.18 3.92 -5.69
CA TYR A 295 -2.62 3.70 -5.54
C TYR A 295 -3.20 2.94 -6.74
N SER A 296 -4.31 2.25 -6.47
CA SER A 296 -5.10 1.53 -7.48
C SER A 296 -6.44 2.21 -7.73
N PHE A 297 -6.77 2.41 -9.00
CA PHE A 297 -8.10 2.75 -9.50
C PHE A 297 -8.67 1.50 -10.18
N VAL A 298 -9.58 0.81 -9.50
CA VAL A 298 -10.04 -0.52 -9.93
C VAL A 298 -11.16 -0.38 -10.94
N SER A 299 -11.07 -1.09 -12.07
CA SER A 299 -12.15 -1.23 -13.05
C SER A 299 -13.22 -2.22 -12.58
N GLY A 300 -13.90 -1.88 -11.47
CA GLY A 300 -14.85 -2.75 -10.80
C GLY A 300 -16.05 -3.13 -11.66
N MET A 301 -16.54 -2.21 -12.48
CA MET A 301 -17.71 -2.42 -13.36
C MET A 301 -17.45 -3.43 -14.48
N SER A 302 -16.17 -3.71 -14.79
CA SER A 302 -15.76 -4.77 -15.71
C SER A 302 -15.78 -6.14 -15.04
N TRP A 303 -16.93 -6.51 -14.45
CA TRP A 303 -17.11 -7.71 -13.63
C TRP A 303 -16.93 -9.04 -14.37
N GLY A 304 -16.99 -9.02 -15.70
CA GLY A 304 -16.71 -10.18 -16.55
C GLY A 304 -15.22 -10.44 -16.78
N PHE A 305 -14.34 -9.47 -16.48
CA PHE A 305 -12.90 -9.62 -16.71
C PHE A 305 -12.32 -10.72 -15.83
N SER A 306 -11.46 -11.56 -16.40
CA SER A 306 -10.68 -12.59 -15.70
C SER A 306 -9.95 -12.03 -14.49
N GLY A 307 -9.31 -10.87 -14.61
CA GLY A 307 -8.61 -10.22 -13.52
C GLY A 307 -9.49 -9.66 -12.39
N ASN A 308 -10.82 -9.71 -12.54
CA ASN A 308 -11.80 -9.36 -11.49
C ASN A 308 -12.46 -10.60 -10.87
N LEU A 309 -12.17 -11.79 -11.39
CA LEU A 309 -12.73 -13.06 -10.94
C LEU A 309 -11.63 -13.87 -10.27
N GLY A 310 -11.76 -14.13 -8.97
CA GLY A 310 -10.72 -14.82 -8.20
C GLY A 310 -9.73 -13.94 -7.45
N PHE A 311 -9.92 -12.61 -7.48
CA PHE A 311 -8.97 -11.64 -6.90
C PHE A 311 -9.65 -10.70 -5.90
N PRO A 312 -9.06 -10.48 -4.70
CA PRO A 312 -9.58 -9.54 -3.72
C PRO A 312 -9.35 -8.09 -4.18
N LEU A 313 -10.01 -7.15 -3.51
CA LEU A 313 -9.76 -5.72 -3.73
C LEU A 313 -8.30 -5.38 -3.34
N PRO A 314 -7.51 -4.66 -4.17
CA PRO A 314 -6.11 -4.37 -3.88
C PRO A 314 -5.96 -3.55 -2.59
N ALA A 315 -4.93 -3.81 -1.77
CA ALA A 315 -4.74 -3.11 -0.49
C ALA A 315 -4.59 -1.59 -0.62
N ASN A 316 -4.04 -1.11 -1.74
CA ASN A 316 -3.84 0.31 -2.05
C ASN A 316 -4.97 0.91 -2.92
N TRP A 317 -6.15 0.28 -2.99
CA TRP A 317 -7.28 0.84 -3.73
C TRP A 317 -7.68 2.21 -3.17
N SER A 318 -7.89 3.16 -4.07
CA SER A 318 -8.37 4.52 -3.78
C SER A 318 -9.69 4.79 -4.47
N PHE A 319 -9.82 4.32 -5.72
CA PHE A 319 -11.01 4.42 -6.52
C PHE A 319 -11.46 3.02 -6.97
N ASN A 320 -12.76 2.79 -7.02
CA ASN A 320 -13.34 1.61 -7.66
C ASN A 320 -14.49 2.09 -8.55
N GLN A 321 -14.33 1.95 -9.87
CA GLN A 321 -15.35 2.28 -10.85
C GLN A 321 -16.44 1.21 -10.79
N ILE A 322 -17.68 1.59 -10.47
CA ILE A 322 -18.74 0.61 -10.19
C ILE A 322 -19.91 0.65 -11.17
N LYS A 323 -20.12 1.76 -11.89
CA LYS A 323 -21.29 1.91 -12.75
C LYS A 323 -21.12 3.04 -13.77
N GLU A 324 -21.40 2.76 -15.04
CA GLU A 324 -21.57 3.77 -16.07
C GLU A 324 -23.00 4.34 -16.03
N ILE A 325 -23.11 5.66 -16.09
CA ILE A 325 -24.37 6.39 -16.22
C ILE A 325 -24.34 7.19 -17.53
N SER A 326 -25.18 6.79 -18.47
CA SER A 326 -25.26 7.45 -19.78
C SER A 326 -26.36 8.50 -19.85
N GLY A 327 -26.16 9.51 -20.68
CA GLY A 327 -27.22 10.44 -21.07
C GLY A 327 -27.65 11.42 -19.97
N ILE A 328 -26.73 11.83 -19.09
CA ILE A 328 -26.96 12.81 -18.02
C ILE A 328 -27.13 14.20 -18.63
N GLU A 329 -28.27 14.84 -18.40
CA GLU A 329 -28.50 16.25 -18.74
C GLU A 329 -27.94 17.15 -17.62
N THR A 330 -26.86 17.89 -17.90
CA THR A 330 -26.18 18.74 -16.90
C THR A 330 -26.73 20.16 -16.81
N GLY A 331 -27.59 20.54 -17.77
CA GLY A 331 -28.19 21.87 -17.86
C GLY A 331 -27.25 22.92 -18.46
N GLY A 332 -27.81 24.07 -18.83
CA GLY A 332 -27.05 25.19 -19.41
C GLY A 332 -26.26 24.79 -20.67
N GLU A 333 -24.99 25.19 -20.71
CA GLU A 333 -24.03 24.84 -21.76
C GLU A 333 -23.32 23.49 -21.51
N GLY A 334 -23.68 22.78 -20.43
CA GLY A 334 -23.10 21.48 -20.11
C GLY A 334 -23.58 20.35 -21.03
N GLY A 335 -24.80 20.46 -21.56
CA GLY A 335 -25.39 19.46 -22.46
C GLY A 335 -25.49 18.07 -21.82
N LYS A 336 -25.47 17.05 -22.69
CA LYS A 336 -25.60 15.64 -22.30
C LYS A 336 -24.23 14.97 -22.20
N ILE A 337 -23.98 14.27 -21.10
CA ILE A 337 -22.72 13.55 -20.86
C ILE A 337 -22.96 12.11 -20.41
N ASP A 338 -21.93 11.29 -20.56
CA ASP A 338 -21.81 10.00 -19.89
C ASP A 338 -20.73 10.13 -18.79
N LEU A 339 -20.92 9.42 -17.68
CA LEU A 339 -20.11 9.51 -16.48
C LEU A 339 -20.03 8.15 -15.81
N ASP A 340 -18.85 7.78 -15.34
CA ASP A 340 -18.67 6.61 -14.50
C ASP A 340 -18.69 7.01 -13.02
N HIS A 341 -19.41 6.23 -12.21
CA HIS A 341 -19.47 6.37 -10.77
C HIS A 341 -18.30 5.65 -10.10
N ASP A 342 -17.53 6.39 -9.32
CA ASP A 342 -16.35 5.88 -8.61
C ASP A 342 -16.55 5.95 -7.10
N VAL A 343 -16.36 4.81 -6.46
CA VAL A 343 -16.22 4.79 -5.00
C VAL A 343 -14.85 5.34 -4.65
N TRP A 344 -14.82 6.49 -4.00
CA TRP A 344 -13.58 7.09 -3.48
C TRP A 344 -13.40 6.74 -2.00
N ARG A 345 -12.32 6.01 -1.69
CA ARG A 345 -12.02 5.55 -0.34
C ARG A 345 -11.42 6.69 0.51
N PRO A 346 -11.91 6.94 1.74
CA PRO A 346 -11.26 7.87 2.65
C PRO A 346 -9.82 7.46 3.00
N TYR A 347 -8.99 8.45 3.32
CA TYR A 347 -7.57 8.26 3.69
C TYR A 347 -6.73 7.53 2.63
N SER A 348 -7.22 7.50 1.39
CA SER A 348 -6.49 7.05 0.21
C SER A 348 -5.99 8.26 -0.60
N ASP A 349 -5.84 8.15 -1.93
CA ASP A 349 -5.45 9.31 -2.77
C ASP A 349 -6.36 10.52 -2.49
N PRO A 350 -5.82 11.65 -1.98
CA PRO A 350 -6.62 12.85 -1.72
C PRO A 350 -7.03 13.61 -2.99
N GLY A 351 -6.48 13.23 -4.15
CA GLY A 351 -6.58 13.99 -5.39
C GLY A 351 -5.86 15.34 -5.30
N VAL A 352 -5.98 16.10 -6.39
CA VAL A 352 -5.47 17.47 -6.49
C VAL A 352 -6.54 18.45 -6.06
N ARG A 353 -6.18 19.31 -5.11
CA ARG A 353 -7.05 20.36 -4.53
C ARG A 353 -6.56 21.79 -4.78
N SER A 354 -5.41 21.95 -5.44
CA SER A 354 -4.83 23.25 -5.77
C SER A 354 -3.79 23.09 -6.88
N LEU A 355 -3.71 24.08 -7.78
CA LEU A 355 -2.66 24.19 -8.81
C LEU A 355 -1.54 25.17 -8.41
N ALA A 356 -1.62 25.76 -7.22
CA ALA A 356 -0.55 26.62 -6.74
C ALA A 356 0.75 25.82 -6.65
N ALA A 357 1.89 26.50 -6.90
CA ALA A 357 3.20 25.90 -6.75
C ALA A 357 3.32 25.26 -5.37
N ALA A 358 3.33 23.92 -5.34
CA ALA A 358 3.31 23.20 -4.08
C ALA A 358 4.73 23.10 -3.53
N PRO A 359 4.92 23.35 -2.22
CA PRO A 359 6.13 22.93 -1.55
C PRO A 359 6.23 21.39 -1.62
N SER A 360 7.39 20.83 -1.25
CA SER A 360 7.53 19.37 -1.13
C SER A 360 6.38 18.78 -0.29
N PRO A 361 5.85 17.59 -0.63
CA PRO A 361 4.91 16.86 0.22
C PRO A 361 5.33 16.74 1.69
N ALA A 362 6.64 16.78 2.00
CA ALA A 362 7.18 16.72 3.35
C ALA A 362 7.48 18.10 3.99
N ALA A 363 6.94 19.19 3.46
CA ALA A 363 7.27 20.54 3.93
C ALA A 363 6.86 20.84 5.36
N ASP A 364 5.78 20.22 5.83
CA ASP A 364 5.35 20.28 7.22
C ASP A 364 6.34 19.56 8.15
N PHE A 365 6.92 18.43 7.72
CA PHE A 365 7.99 17.74 8.46
C PHE A 365 9.29 18.54 8.50
N MET A 366 9.69 19.16 7.39
CA MET A 366 10.85 20.05 7.36
C MET A 366 10.67 21.21 8.36
N THR A 367 9.50 21.85 8.36
CA THR A 367 9.17 22.95 9.29
C THR A 367 9.18 22.48 10.74
N TYR A 368 8.61 21.30 11.01
CA TYR A 368 8.60 20.69 12.33
C TYR A 368 10.02 20.47 12.89
N ILE A 369 10.91 19.89 12.09
CA ILE A 369 12.30 19.64 12.51
C ILE A 369 13.06 20.96 12.71
N ASP A 370 12.81 21.98 11.88
CA ASP A 370 13.41 23.31 12.05
C ASP A 370 13.05 23.94 13.41
N GLN A 371 11.76 23.94 13.76
CA GLN A 371 11.28 24.50 15.03
C GLN A 371 11.81 23.74 16.25
N LEU A 372 11.81 22.40 16.16
CA LEU A 372 12.29 21.54 17.24
C LEU A 372 13.81 21.67 17.42
N TYR A 373 14.57 21.77 16.33
CA TYR A 373 16.02 21.97 16.37
C TYR A 373 16.40 23.33 16.96
N ALA A 374 15.71 24.42 16.60
CA ALA A 374 15.92 25.73 17.19
C ALA A 374 15.69 25.69 18.72
N THR A 375 14.61 25.02 19.16
CA THR A 375 14.30 24.85 20.58
C THR A 375 15.37 24.01 21.29
N ALA A 376 15.94 23.01 20.62
CA ALA A 376 17.03 22.20 21.14
C ALA A 376 18.32 23.02 21.32
N GLN A 377 18.60 23.96 20.42
CA GLN A 377 19.71 24.91 20.58
C GLN A 377 19.51 25.81 21.81
N ASP A 378 18.31 26.35 22.02
CA ASP A 378 17.99 27.17 23.19
C ASP A 378 18.16 26.40 24.50
N TYR A 379 17.70 25.13 24.52
CA TYR A 379 17.87 24.25 25.66
C TYR A 379 19.35 24.02 25.96
N LYS A 380 20.16 23.74 24.94
CA LYS A 380 21.61 23.57 25.09
C LYS A 380 22.32 24.83 25.56
N ALA A 381 21.90 26.01 25.11
CA ALA A 381 22.48 27.28 25.55
C ALA A 381 22.18 27.56 27.03
N SER A 382 21.04 27.05 27.53
CA SER A 382 20.57 27.30 28.89
C SER A 382 20.90 26.18 29.89
N ASN A 383 21.39 25.02 29.42
CA ASN A 383 21.62 23.83 30.23
C ASN A 383 22.93 23.14 29.86
N SER A 384 23.66 22.65 30.86
CA SER A 384 24.90 21.89 30.66
C SER A 384 24.60 20.44 30.21
N THR A 385 24.36 20.23 28.91
CA THR A 385 24.18 18.89 28.32
C THR A 385 25.27 18.57 27.29
N SER A 386 25.76 17.33 27.31
CA SER A 386 26.72 16.82 26.32
C SER A 386 26.05 16.40 25.01
N ARG A 387 24.72 16.25 24.98
CA ARG A 387 23.97 15.85 23.79
C ARG A 387 24.05 16.92 22.70
N SER A 388 24.15 16.50 21.44
CA SER A 388 24.03 17.43 20.30
C SER A 388 22.58 17.91 20.14
N ALA A 389 22.35 19.07 19.52
CA ALA A 389 20.98 19.51 19.22
C ALA A 389 20.27 18.50 18.30
N SER A 390 20.99 17.89 17.36
CA SER A 390 20.46 16.81 16.51
C SER A 390 20.04 15.58 17.33
N GLN A 391 20.85 15.16 18.31
CA GLN A 391 20.50 14.06 19.20
C GLN A 391 19.24 14.38 20.02
N LEU A 392 19.13 15.59 20.56
CA LEU A 392 17.94 16.03 21.31
C LEU A 392 16.68 16.01 20.45
N VAL A 393 16.76 16.44 19.18
CA VAL A 393 15.64 16.32 18.23
C VAL A 393 15.24 14.85 18.07
N MET A 394 16.20 13.96 17.79
CA MET A 394 15.92 12.53 17.61
C MET A 394 15.29 11.90 18.86
N GLU A 395 15.86 12.22 20.03
CA GLU A 395 15.36 11.77 21.34
C GLU A 395 13.94 12.28 21.62
N PHE A 396 13.62 13.53 21.27
CA PHE A 396 12.26 14.07 21.44
C PHE A 396 11.26 13.36 20.53
N VAL A 397 11.59 13.08 19.28
CA VAL A 397 10.59 12.46 18.39
C VAL A 397 10.37 10.99 18.77
N ARG A 398 11.43 10.28 19.18
CA ARG A 398 11.33 8.86 19.52
C ARG A 398 10.77 8.56 20.92
N HIS A 399 10.71 9.52 21.84
CA HIS A 399 10.52 9.21 23.28
C HIS A 399 9.21 8.51 23.65
N GLU A 400 8.13 8.71 22.89
CA GLU A 400 6.82 8.14 23.22
C GLU A 400 6.77 6.64 22.90
N GLU A 401 7.13 6.25 21.67
CA GLU A 401 7.08 4.85 21.22
C GLU A 401 8.39 4.09 21.52
N TYR A 402 9.53 4.78 21.37
CA TYR A 402 10.89 4.20 21.42
C TYR A 402 11.70 4.69 22.64
N GLY A 403 11.02 5.11 23.72
CA GLY A 403 11.63 5.59 24.96
C GLY A 403 11.55 4.63 26.15
N GLY A 404 10.96 3.44 25.96
CA GLY A 404 10.77 2.43 27.02
C GLY A 404 12.06 1.71 27.45
N LEU A 405 11.96 0.84 28.45
CA LEU A 405 13.11 0.14 29.05
C LEU A 405 13.93 -0.67 28.03
N ASN A 406 13.28 -1.39 27.12
CA ASN A 406 13.99 -2.17 26.08
C ASN A 406 14.84 -1.27 25.18
N TRP A 407 14.31 -0.11 24.78
CA TRP A 407 15.04 0.89 24.01
C TRP A 407 16.11 1.60 24.84
N GLY A 408 15.90 1.77 26.14
CA GLY A 408 16.90 2.25 27.08
C GLY A 408 18.11 1.31 27.18
N ILE A 409 17.90 0.00 27.11
CA ILE A 409 18.97 -1.01 27.03
C ILE A 409 19.66 -0.94 25.66
N LEU A 410 18.89 -0.84 24.58
CA LEU A 410 19.42 -0.90 23.21
C LEU A 410 20.21 0.34 22.81
N ILE A 411 19.63 1.53 22.97
CA ILE A 411 20.19 2.81 22.51
C ILE A 411 20.23 3.90 23.58
N GLY A 412 20.10 3.53 24.85
CA GLY A 412 20.15 4.49 25.95
C GLY A 412 18.87 5.32 26.12
N ASN A 413 18.75 5.90 27.31
CA ASN A 413 17.62 6.74 27.68
C ASN A 413 17.67 8.11 26.98
N TYR A 414 16.50 8.61 26.60
CA TYR A 414 16.33 9.99 26.16
C TYR A 414 16.47 10.98 27.34
N ASP A 415 16.78 12.23 27.03
CA ASP A 415 16.85 13.33 27.99
C ASP A 415 15.45 13.78 28.45
N ARG A 416 15.05 13.41 29.68
CA ARG A 416 13.71 13.69 30.23
C ARG A 416 13.48 15.18 30.51
N ASP A 417 14.52 15.89 30.91
CA ASP A 417 14.44 17.32 31.20
C ASP A 417 14.27 18.10 29.90
N TRP A 418 14.98 17.71 28.84
CA TRP A 418 14.77 18.21 27.49
C TRP A 418 13.34 17.96 27.00
N VAL A 419 12.81 16.74 27.13
CA VAL A 419 11.43 16.43 26.70
C VAL A 419 10.42 17.32 27.44
N THR A 420 10.62 17.51 28.75
CA THR A 420 9.78 18.40 29.56
C THR A 420 9.88 19.85 29.08
N TYR A 421 11.09 20.33 28.81
CA TYR A 421 11.34 21.67 28.28
C TYR A 421 10.68 21.87 26.91
N ALA A 422 10.89 20.96 25.96
CA ALA A 422 10.30 21.05 24.62
C ALA A 422 8.76 21.05 24.66
N LYS A 423 8.14 20.19 25.50
CA LYS A 423 6.69 20.21 25.73
C LYS A 423 6.21 21.53 26.33
N SER A 424 6.97 22.13 27.25
CA SER A 424 6.66 23.46 27.80
C SER A 424 6.71 24.59 26.75
N LYS A 425 7.41 24.37 25.64
CA LYS A 425 7.45 25.26 24.46
C LYS A 425 6.39 24.94 23.40
N GLY A 426 5.49 23.99 23.69
CA GLY A 426 4.37 23.63 22.80
C GLY A 426 4.68 22.54 21.78
N HIS A 427 5.84 21.88 21.86
CA HIS A 427 6.15 20.77 20.95
C HIS A 427 5.37 19.51 21.30
N THR A 428 4.90 18.81 20.26
CA THR A 428 4.32 17.46 20.32
C THR A 428 5.04 16.53 19.36
N VAL A 429 4.96 15.22 19.57
CA VAL A 429 5.51 14.24 18.61
C VAL A 429 4.67 14.26 17.35
N LYS A 430 5.32 14.44 16.19
CA LYS A 430 4.67 14.32 14.88
C LYS A 430 4.54 12.85 14.53
N LYS A 431 3.32 12.40 14.21
CA LYS A 431 2.99 10.98 13.99
C LYS A 431 3.11 10.51 12.53
N GLY A 432 3.19 11.44 11.58
CA GLY A 432 3.24 11.09 10.16
C GLY A 432 3.63 12.28 9.28
N PHE A 433 4.23 11.99 8.11
CA PHE A 433 4.41 12.92 7.00
C PHE A 433 4.42 12.19 5.67
N THR A 434 4.11 12.88 4.58
CA THR A 434 4.08 12.28 3.24
C THR A 434 5.48 12.29 2.61
N ASP A 435 5.98 11.10 2.28
CA ASP A 435 7.22 10.94 1.52
C ASP A 435 7.07 11.52 0.10
N PRO A 436 7.93 12.46 -0.33
CA PRO A 436 7.80 13.14 -1.61
C PRO A 436 8.11 12.27 -2.83
N ASN A 437 8.67 11.08 -2.64
CA ASN A 437 9.04 10.14 -3.70
C ASN A 437 7.94 9.10 -3.96
N SER A 438 7.51 8.44 -2.89
CA SER A 438 6.62 7.28 -2.92
C SER A 438 5.17 7.66 -2.60
N GLY A 439 4.93 8.80 -1.94
CA GLY A 439 3.60 9.21 -1.48
C GLY A 439 3.10 8.41 -0.28
N TYR A 440 3.93 7.55 0.31
CA TYR A 440 3.62 6.85 1.56
C TYR A 440 3.69 7.80 2.75
N GLU A 441 2.90 7.51 3.77
CA GLU A 441 3.02 8.18 5.06
C GLU A 441 4.11 7.48 5.88
N ILE A 442 5.06 8.27 6.38
CA ILE A 442 6.26 7.83 7.09
C ILE A 442 6.15 8.23 8.55
N GLY A 443 6.51 7.31 9.46
CA GLY A 443 6.57 7.51 10.91
C GLY A 443 7.86 8.21 11.34
N PRO A 444 7.80 9.48 11.80
CA PRO A 444 9.00 10.18 12.27
C PRO A 444 9.64 9.56 13.51
N ASP A 445 8.85 8.88 14.33
CA ASP A 445 9.28 8.19 15.54
C ASP A 445 10.19 7.01 15.23
N HIS A 446 9.82 6.14 14.29
CA HIS A 446 10.69 5.06 13.82
C HIS A 446 11.92 5.61 13.10
N LEU A 447 11.73 6.49 12.11
CA LEU A 447 12.81 7.18 11.38
C LEU A 447 13.88 7.74 12.33
N LEU A 448 13.46 8.46 13.37
CA LEU A 448 14.37 9.13 14.29
C LEU A 448 14.83 8.25 15.46
N ALA A 449 14.15 7.13 15.75
CA ALA A 449 14.70 6.06 16.57
C ALA A 449 15.89 5.40 15.86
N THR A 450 15.72 5.01 14.59
CA THR A 450 16.79 4.52 13.72
C THR A 450 17.94 5.52 13.64
N ALA A 451 17.64 6.79 13.35
CA ALA A 451 18.67 7.82 13.28
C ALA A 451 19.42 7.99 14.61
N ASN A 452 18.72 7.95 15.75
CA ASN A 452 19.38 8.05 17.05
C ASN A 452 20.26 6.83 17.32
N GLY A 453 19.81 5.62 17.00
CA GLY A 453 20.57 4.39 17.17
C GLY A 453 21.88 4.42 16.39
N HIS A 454 21.82 4.75 15.10
CA HIS A 454 23.02 4.89 14.26
C HIS A 454 23.91 6.10 14.63
N LEU A 455 23.35 7.13 15.28
CA LEU A 455 24.14 8.25 15.81
C LEU A 455 24.97 7.80 17.02
N LEU A 456 24.37 7.03 17.93
CA LEU A 456 25.02 6.57 19.16
C LEU A 456 25.99 5.41 18.92
N PHE A 457 25.67 4.53 17.98
CA PHE A 457 26.51 3.39 17.60
C PHE A 457 27.01 3.57 16.17
N THR A 458 28.19 4.17 16.06
CA THR A 458 28.85 4.35 14.77
C THR A 458 29.07 3.01 14.08
N GLN A 459 28.78 2.97 12.77
CA GLN A 459 28.94 1.76 11.96
C GLN A 459 30.31 1.10 12.16
N PRO A 460 30.39 -0.24 12.23
CA PRO A 460 31.66 -0.94 12.34
C PRO A 460 32.59 -0.66 11.15
N THR A 461 33.90 -0.74 11.37
CA THR A 461 34.90 -0.61 10.29
C THR A 461 34.91 -1.82 9.36
N ASN A 462 34.60 -3.01 9.87
CA ASN A 462 34.36 -4.19 9.06
C ASN A 462 32.96 -4.09 8.43
N PRO A 463 32.84 -4.02 7.09
CA PRO A 463 31.54 -3.86 6.43
C PRO A 463 30.58 -5.03 6.70
N LYS A 464 31.09 -6.20 7.09
CA LYS A 464 30.27 -7.40 7.39
C LYS A 464 29.67 -7.39 8.79
N SER A 465 30.13 -6.50 9.66
CA SER A 465 29.71 -6.47 11.07
C SER A 465 28.44 -5.65 11.26
N VAL A 466 27.73 -5.97 12.34
CA VAL A 466 26.52 -5.28 12.80
C VAL A 466 26.71 -4.80 14.24
N ASN A 467 25.92 -3.82 14.68
CA ASN A 467 25.94 -3.30 16.05
C ASN A 467 24.53 -2.92 16.53
N SER A 468 24.41 -2.36 17.74
CA SER A 468 23.11 -1.96 18.32
C SER A 468 22.36 -0.90 17.49
N GLY A 469 23.06 -0.11 16.67
CA GLY A 469 22.43 0.82 15.74
C GLY A 469 21.69 0.10 14.62
N ASP A 470 22.17 -1.06 14.17
CA ASP A 470 21.47 -1.89 13.19
C ASP A 470 20.18 -2.49 13.77
N ILE A 471 20.22 -2.99 15.00
CA ILE A 471 19.01 -3.49 15.71
C ILE A 471 17.99 -2.36 15.90
N ALA A 472 18.46 -1.13 16.12
CA ALA A 472 17.59 0.04 16.30
C ALA A 472 16.88 0.50 15.01
N GLY A 473 17.30 -0.01 13.85
CA GLY A 473 16.58 0.11 12.58
C GLY A 473 16.39 -1.28 11.96
N TRP A 474 16.90 -1.46 10.73
CA TRP A 474 16.62 -2.62 9.88
C TRP A 474 16.79 -4.00 10.52
N GLY A 475 17.74 -4.17 11.45
CA GLY A 475 17.98 -5.44 12.12
C GLY A 475 16.84 -5.85 13.04
N GLY A 476 16.23 -4.89 13.76
CA GLY A 476 15.09 -5.16 14.64
C GLY A 476 13.86 -5.64 13.85
N ASP A 477 13.57 -4.97 12.73
CA ASP A 477 12.49 -5.37 11.84
C ASP A 477 12.80 -6.70 11.15
N PHE A 478 14.05 -6.93 10.74
CA PHE A 478 14.47 -8.19 10.14
C PHE A 478 14.35 -9.39 11.10
N MET A 479 14.70 -9.22 12.39
CA MET A 479 14.47 -10.23 13.43
C MET A 479 12.98 -10.52 13.61
N THR A 480 12.15 -9.47 13.63
CA THR A 480 10.70 -9.62 13.78
C THR A 480 10.09 -10.33 12.56
N PHE A 481 10.54 -9.97 11.36
CA PHE A 481 10.15 -10.59 10.10
C PHE A 481 10.58 -12.04 9.99
N TYR A 482 11.78 -12.38 10.48
CA TYR A 482 12.22 -13.76 10.63
C TYR A 482 11.25 -14.57 11.51
N ALA A 483 10.81 -14.01 12.64
CA ALA A 483 9.85 -14.68 13.52
C ALA A 483 8.54 -14.99 12.81
N ASN A 484 8.02 -14.04 12.02
CA ASN A 484 6.83 -14.26 11.20
C ASN A 484 7.04 -15.35 10.14
N TRP A 485 8.18 -15.36 9.45
CA TRP A 485 8.51 -16.44 8.50
C TRP A 485 8.51 -17.81 9.19
N ARG A 486 9.12 -17.94 10.38
CA ARG A 486 9.15 -19.22 11.09
C ARG A 486 7.75 -19.72 11.47
N ASN A 487 6.84 -18.81 11.78
CA ASN A 487 5.45 -19.14 12.12
C ASN A 487 4.59 -19.44 10.87
N ASP A 488 4.99 -18.91 9.70
CA ASP A 488 4.31 -19.11 8.41
C ASP A 488 4.98 -20.15 7.51
N GLU A 489 6.06 -20.83 7.95
CA GLU A 489 7.01 -21.50 7.04
C GLU A 489 6.39 -22.55 6.12
N GLN A 490 5.29 -23.18 6.57
CA GLN A 490 4.59 -24.23 5.81
C GLN A 490 3.83 -23.68 4.60
N GLN A 491 3.55 -22.37 4.57
CA GLN A 491 2.82 -21.71 3.48
C GLN A 491 3.74 -21.29 2.32
N TYR A 492 5.07 -21.39 2.47
CA TYR A 492 6.04 -20.87 1.52
C TYR A 492 7.12 -21.90 1.19
N ALA A 493 7.53 -21.95 -0.07
CA ALA A 493 8.53 -22.91 -0.53
C ALA A 493 9.92 -22.73 0.10
N SER A 494 10.27 -21.51 0.54
CA SER A 494 11.55 -21.20 1.18
C SER A 494 11.47 -19.86 1.93
N GLY A 495 12.48 -19.57 2.75
CA GLY A 495 12.64 -18.24 3.37
C GLY A 495 12.80 -17.12 2.33
N LYS A 496 13.51 -17.39 1.22
CA LYS A 496 13.60 -16.44 0.11
C LYS A 496 12.22 -16.15 -0.50
N ALA A 497 11.41 -17.19 -0.72
CA ALA A 497 10.06 -17.03 -1.25
C ALA A 497 9.15 -16.22 -0.30
N TYR A 498 9.36 -16.33 1.01
CA TYR A 498 8.69 -15.48 2.00
C TYR A 498 9.10 -14.00 1.87
N CYS A 499 10.41 -13.73 1.76
CA CYS A 499 10.92 -12.38 1.52
C CYS A 499 10.39 -11.81 0.20
N ASP A 500 10.44 -12.59 -0.88
CA ASP A 500 9.93 -12.19 -2.20
C ASP A 500 8.42 -11.89 -2.16
N ALA A 501 7.67 -12.49 -1.24
CA ALA A 501 6.23 -12.23 -1.08
C ALA A 501 5.92 -11.02 -0.19
N LYS A 502 6.67 -10.83 0.91
CA LYS A 502 6.28 -9.91 2.00
C LYS A 502 7.28 -8.82 2.35
N LEU A 503 8.58 -9.01 2.15
CA LEU A 503 9.60 -8.12 2.70
C LEU A 503 9.58 -6.76 1.99
N ALA A 504 9.29 -5.71 2.75
CA ALA A 504 9.26 -4.33 2.31
C ALA A 504 8.37 -4.07 1.08
N LYS A 505 7.31 -4.86 0.84
CA LYS A 505 6.49 -4.76 -0.38
C LYS A 505 5.30 -3.80 -0.23
N PRO A 506 5.15 -2.80 -1.12
CA PRO A 506 3.96 -1.95 -1.22
C PRO A 506 2.66 -2.74 -1.25
N GLY A 507 1.72 -2.35 -0.39
CA GLY A 507 0.40 -2.98 -0.31
C GLY A 507 0.39 -4.37 0.33
N VAL A 508 1.50 -4.80 0.94
CA VAL A 508 1.58 -6.06 1.67
C VAL A 508 1.79 -5.78 3.15
N SER A 509 0.88 -6.29 3.99
CA SER A 509 1.04 -6.30 5.44
C SER A 509 2.27 -7.14 5.82
N SER A 510 3.23 -6.51 6.49
CA SER A 510 4.49 -7.13 6.92
C SER A 510 4.98 -6.44 8.20
N SER A 511 5.66 -7.18 9.06
CA SER A 511 6.42 -6.64 10.20
C SER A 511 7.72 -5.97 9.81
N PHE A 512 8.10 -6.09 8.54
CA PHE A 512 9.11 -5.25 7.91
C PHE A 512 8.47 -4.69 6.63
N SER A 513 7.75 -3.59 6.79
CA SER A 513 6.95 -2.95 5.76
C SER A 513 7.82 -2.13 4.79
N PHE A 514 7.20 -1.62 3.72
CA PHE A 514 7.92 -0.73 2.82
C PHE A 514 8.28 0.61 3.47
N GLN A 515 7.43 1.09 4.37
CA GLN A 515 7.66 2.32 5.13
C GLN A 515 8.82 2.15 6.10
N ASP A 516 8.89 1.03 6.82
CA ASP A 516 10.02 0.72 7.71
C ASP A 516 11.35 0.74 6.95
N LEU A 517 11.40 0.14 5.75
CA LEU A 517 12.63 0.18 4.94
C LEU A 517 13.01 1.60 4.49
N ILE A 518 12.03 2.49 4.26
CA ILE A 518 12.29 3.91 4.01
C ILE A 518 12.85 4.58 5.26
N GLU A 519 12.21 4.35 6.41
CA GLU A 519 12.57 4.92 7.72
C GLU A 519 13.97 4.49 8.15
N ASP A 520 14.33 3.24 7.89
CA ASP A 520 15.65 2.68 8.13
C ASP A 520 16.72 3.32 7.26
N ALA A 521 16.47 3.39 5.95
CA ALA A 521 17.41 3.95 5.00
C ALA A 521 17.67 5.43 5.30
N ASP A 522 16.60 6.21 5.46
CA ASP A 522 16.68 7.63 5.73
C ASP A 522 17.25 7.93 7.11
N GLY A 523 16.85 7.16 8.14
CA GLY A 523 17.37 7.28 9.50
C GLY A 523 18.89 7.03 9.54
N TYR A 524 19.37 5.99 8.87
CA TYR A 524 20.81 5.74 8.72
C TYR A 524 21.51 6.91 8.02
N LEU A 525 21.00 7.39 6.89
CA LEU A 525 21.62 8.49 6.12
C LEU A 525 21.68 9.79 6.94
N ILE A 526 20.61 10.11 7.68
CA ILE A 526 20.54 11.25 8.59
C ILE A 526 21.61 11.13 9.68
N ALA A 527 21.73 9.96 10.32
CA ALA A 527 22.72 9.72 11.35
C ALA A 527 24.16 9.88 10.83
N ARG A 528 24.44 9.36 9.63
CA ARG A 528 25.76 9.51 8.97
C ARG A 528 26.10 10.97 8.70
N ALA A 529 25.15 11.76 8.22
CA ALA A 529 25.37 13.18 7.96
C ALA A 529 25.51 13.99 9.27
N CYS A 530 24.77 13.64 10.33
CA CYS A 530 24.93 14.23 11.66
C CYS A 530 26.33 13.94 12.25
N ASN A 531 26.82 12.71 12.12
CA ASN A 531 28.17 12.33 12.53
C ASN A 531 29.26 13.07 11.73
N ALA A 532 28.97 13.46 10.49
CA ALA A 532 29.83 14.31 9.68
C ALA A 532 29.73 15.81 10.02
N GLY A 533 28.91 16.19 11.00
CA GLY A 533 28.80 17.56 11.52
C GLY A 533 27.67 18.39 10.93
N THR A 534 26.82 17.83 10.05
CA THR A 534 25.68 18.57 9.48
C THR A 534 24.48 18.55 10.45
N PRO A 535 23.87 19.69 10.77
CA PRO A 535 22.66 19.75 11.59
C PRO A 535 21.48 18.96 11.00
N ILE A 536 20.70 18.27 11.84
CA ILE A 536 19.57 17.45 11.39
C ILE A 536 18.54 18.24 10.57
N ASN A 537 18.26 19.48 10.95
CA ASN A 537 17.27 20.30 10.24
C ASN A 537 17.72 20.67 8.83
N GLN A 538 19.02 20.89 8.61
CA GLN A 538 19.58 21.05 7.27
C GLN A 538 19.48 19.75 6.47
N ILE A 539 19.86 18.61 7.07
CA ILE A 539 19.80 17.30 6.41
C ILE A 539 18.37 16.97 5.98
N VAL A 540 17.39 17.15 6.87
CA VAL A 540 15.97 16.88 6.57
C VAL A 540 15.47 17.77 5.43
N ARG A 541 15.87 19.05 5.37
CA ARG A 541 15.53 19.94 4.25
C ARG A 541 16.14 19.50 2.91
N GLU A 542 17.41 19.15 2.91
CA GLU A 542 18.12 18.72 1.70
C GLU A 542 17.64 17.35 1.23
N HIS A 543 17.29 16.46 2.15
CA HIS A 543 16.81 15.13 1.84
C HIS A 543 15.39 15.15 1.28
N TYR A 544 14.45 15.78 1.98
CA TYR A 544 13.03 15.76 1.62
C TYR A 544 12.56 16.98 0.79
N GLY A 545 13.45 17.92 0.49
CA GLY A 545 13.17 19.03 -0.43
C GLY A 545 12.91 18.56 -1.86
N ASN A 546 12.37 19.44 -2.71
CA ASN A 546 12.11 19.11 -4.12
C ASN A 546 13.42 18.74 -4.84
N GLY A 547 13.52 17.52 -5.36
CA GLY A 547 14.75 17.03 -6.00
C GLY A 547 15.86 16.64 -5.01
N GLY A 548 15.50 16.39 -3.75
CA GLY A 548 16.45 16.09 -2.67
C GLY A 548 17.01 14.66 -2.65
N GLY A 549 17.76 14.36 -1.59
CA GLY A 549 18.42 13.06 -1.37
C GLY A 549 17.51 11.84 -1.40
N HIS A 550 16.23 12.03 -1.10
CA HIS A 550 15.18 11.02 -1.12
C HIS A 550 15.01 10.27 -2.46
N LEU A 551 15.51 10.84 -3.55
CA LEU A 551 15.48 10.24 -4.89
C LEU A 551 16.51 9.12 -5.08
N THR A 552 17.55 9.08 -4.26
CA THR A 552 18.67 8.12 -4.36
C THR A 552 18.96 7.45 -3.00
N ARG A 553 17.97 7.44 -2.10
CA ARG A 553 18.14 7.02 -0.71
C ARG A 553 18.60 5.57 -0.63
N PHE A 554 18.03 4.67 -1.42
CA PHE A 554 18.38 3.25 -1.37
C PHE A 554 19.73 2.98 -2.00
N THR A 555 20.07 3.69 -3.08
CA THR A 555 21.40 3.67 -3.70
C THR A 555 22.47 4.12 -2.70
N GLN A 556 22.21 5.23 -1.99
CA GLN A 556 23.12 5.74 -0.97
C GLN A 556 23.18 4.82 0.26
N TYR A 557 22.05 4.29 0.71
CA TYR A 557 21.96 3.37 1.85
C TYR A 557 22.72 2.08 1.55
N PHE A 558 22.47 1.47 0.40
CA PHE A 558 23.17 0.27 -0.05
C PHE A 558 24.68 0.48 -0.14
N SER A 559 25.13 1.53 -0.84
CA SER A 559 26.56 1.77 -1.02
C SER A 559 27.29 2.12 0.28
N LYS A 560 26.64 2.83 1.22
CA LYS A 560 27.27 3.28 2.47
C LYS A 560 27.18 2.25 3.60
N ARG A 561 26.04 1.58 3.77
CA ARG A 561 25.84 0.60 4.85
C ARG A 561 26.27 -0.79 4.43
N PHE A 562 25.82 -1.23 3.26
CA PHE A 562 25.94 -2.62 2.84
C PHE A 562 27.15 -2.88 1.95
N SER A 563 27.64 -1.88 1.21
CA SER A 563 28.77 -1.94 0.28
C SER A 563 28.54 -2.87 -0.93
N THR A 564 28.39 -4.17 -0.70
CA THR A 564 28.16 -5.19 -1.73
C THR A 564 27.00 -6.11 -1.34
N ALA A 565 26.44 -6.83 -2.32
CA ALA A 565 25.39 -7.82 -2.08
C ALA A 565 25.88 -8.97 -1.16
N ALA A 566 27.15 -9.34 -1.25
CA ALA A 566 27.75 -10.36 -0.39
C ALA A 566 27.88 -9.87 1.06
N ASP A 567 28.37 -8.64 1.25
CA ASP A 567 28.47 -8.04 2.58
C ASP A 567 27.09 -7.82 3.20
N CYS A 568 26.09 -7.44 2.39
CA CYS A 568 24.70 -7.32 2.84
C CYS A 568 24.16 -8.64 3.39
N ARG A 569 24.41 -9.76 2.68
CA ARG A 569 24.01 -11.09 3.15
C ARG A 569 24.72 -11.46 4.45
N ASP A 570 26.03 -11.20 4.54
CA ASP A 570 26.83 -11.48 5.73
C ASP A 570 26.32 -10.65 6.93
N GLN A 571 25.95 -9.39 6.72
CA GLN A 571 25.34 -8.53 7.76
C GLN A 571 23.99 -9.08 8.21
N ALA A 572 23.10 -9.42 7.27
CA ALA A 572 21.79 -10.01 7.59
C ALA A 572 21.93 -11.33 8.38
N PHE A 573 22.90 -12.18 8.00
CA PHE A 573 23.19 -13.39 8.75
C PHE A 573 23.75 -13.09 10.16
N ASN A 574 24.67 -12.13 10.26
CA ASN A 574 25.28 -11.74 11.54
C ASN A 574 24.28 -11.08 12.48
N ASP A 575 23.32 -10.30 11.97
CA ASP A 575 22.22 -9.75 12.76
C ASP A 575 21.43 -10.86 13.45
N LEU A 576 21.07 -11.91 12.69
CA LEU A 576 20.32 -13.04 13.23
C LEU A 576 21.15 -13.97 14.13
N THR A 577 22.48 -14.00 14.05
CA THR A 577 23.28 -15.08 14.67
C THR A 577 24.42 -14.64 15.59
N MET A 578 24.86 -13.38 15.56
CA MET A 578 26.01 -12.92 16.35
C MET A 578 25.79 -13.16 17.85
N GLU A 579 26.78 -13.74 18.52
CA GLU A 579 26.79 -13.88 19.97
C GLU A 579 27.27 -12.60 20.64
N ASN A 580 26.30 -11.80 21.11
CA ASN A 580 26.52 -10.57 21.85
C ASN A 580 25.36 -10.36 22.82
N GLU A 581 25.58 -9.78 23.99
CA GLU A 581 24.55 -9.58 25.01
C GLU A 581 23.34 -8.81 24.48
N THR A 582 23.55 -7.71 23.75
CA THR A 582 22.47 -6.90 23.19
C THR A 582 21.70 -7.67 22.11
N PHE A 583 22.41 -8.37 21.22
CA PHE A 583 21.79 -9.21 20.19
C PHE A 583 21.01 -10.40 20.78
N ASN A 584 21.51 -11.01 21.86
CA ASN A 584 20.82 -12.08 22.58
C ASN A 584 19.50 -11.58 23.19
N LEU A 585 19.51 -10.39 23.80
CA LEU A 585 18.31 -9.77 24.35
C LEU A 585 17.31 -9.40 23.25
N ALA A 586 17.79 -8.80 22.16
CA ALA A 586 16.96 -8.46 21.01
C ALA A 586 16.28 -9.70 20.41
N ARG A 587 17.03 -10.78 20.14
CA ARG A 587 16.44 -12.03 19.63
C ARG A 587 15.46 -12.67 20.62
N SER A 588 15.73 -12.58 21.91
CA SER A 588 14.79 -13.08 22.93
C SER A 588 13.45 -12.33 22.87
N ALA A 589 13.49 -11.00 22.73
CA ALA A 589 12.30 -10.16 22.67
C ALA A 589 11.57 -10.21 21.32
N LEU A 590 12.30 -10.24 20.21
CA LEU A 590 11.74 -10.07 18.86
C LEU A 590 11.44 -11.40 18.15
N ILE A 591 12.11 -12.49 18.55
CA ILE A 591 11.95 -13.82 17.95
C ILE A 591 11.32 -14.79 18.94
N LEU A 592 11.99 -15.05 20.08
CA LEU A 592 11.58 -16.13 20.98
C LEU A 592 10.25 -15.82 21.68
N ALA A 593 10.03 -14.57 22.11
CA ALA A 593 8.77 -14.15 22.71
C ALA A 593 7.57 -14.23 21.75
N LYS A 594 7.83 -14.29 20.43
CA LYS A 594 6.83 -14.53 19.38
C LYS A 594 6.61 -16.02 19.05
N GLY A 595 7.19 -16.92 19.84
CA GLY A 595 7.06 -18.37 19.67
C GLY A 595 7.90 -18.96 18.54
N ALA A 596 8.77 -18.17 17.90
CA ALA A 596 9.58 -18.62 16.78
C ALA A 596 10.89 -19.28 17.21
N GLN A 597 11.38 -20.25 16.42
CA GLN A 597 12.65 -20.93 16.66
C GLN A 597 13.85 -19.99 16.50
N SER A 598 14.80 -20.02 17.44
CA SER A 598 16.05 -19.24 17.37
C SER A 598 16.81 -19.46 16.03
N PRO A 599 17.30 -18.39 15.37
CA PRO A 599 18.13 -18.53 14.17
C PRO A 599 19.42 -19.31 14.41
N THR A 600 20.05 -19.16 15.59
CA THR A 600 21.27 -19.90 15.94
C THR A 600 21.01 -21.40 16.09
N VAL A 601 19.83 -21.78 16.57
CA VAL A 601 19.41 -23.19 16.63
C VAL A 601 19.12 -23.71 15.22
N LEU A 602 18.37 -22.94 14.41
CA LEU A 602 18.07 -23.31 13.04
C LEU A 602 19.35 -23.55 12.24
N ALA A 603 20.34 -22.65 12.31
CA ALA A 603 21.59 -22.75 11.59
C ALA A 603 22.36 -24.06 11.88
N ASN A 604 22.20 -24.64 13.07
CA ASN A 604 22.86 -25.86 13.50
C ASN A 604 22.07 -27.15 13.19
N LEU A 605 20.83 -27.05 12.70
CA LEU A 605 20.07 -28.21 12.24
C LEU A 605 20.51 -28.65 10.84
N PRO A 606 20.36 -29.94 10.47
CA PRO A 606 20.62 -30.42 9.12
C PRO A 606 19.87 -29.60 8.05
N GLY A 607 20.61 -28.98 7.12
CA GLY A 607 20.07 -28.09 6.08
C GLY A 607 19.57 -26.73 6.57
N GLY A 608 19.63 -26.46 7.88
CA GLY A 608 19.12 -25.23 8.47
C GLY A 608 20.00 -24.00 8.20
N PHE A 609 21.32 -24.19 8.07
CA PHE A 609 22.22 -23.13 7.59
C PHE A 609 21.81 -22.63 6.21
N ASP A 610 21.56 -23.52 5.25
CA ASP A 610 21.15 -23.16 3.90
C ASP A 610 19.76 -22.50 3.88
N LYS A 611 18.83 -22.96 4.72
CA LYS A 611 17.52 -22.29 4.90
C LYS A 611 17.69 -20.85 5.37
N LEU A 612 18.56 -20.62 6.36
CA LEU A 612 18.82 -19.28 6.90
C LEU A 612 19.53 -18.39 5.88
N GLN A 613 20.49 -18.92 5.13
CA GLN A 613 21.15 -18.21 4.04
C GLN A 613 20.18 -17.83 2.91
N ASN A 614 19.24 -18.70 2.55
CA ASN A 614 18.19 -18.38 1.59
C ASN A 614 17.29 -17.23 2.07
N PHE A 615 16.93 -17.21 3.35
CA PHE A 615 16.18 -16.10 3.94
C PHE A 615 16.96 -14.79 3.88
N CYS A 616 18.26 -14.81 4.25
CA CYS A 616 19.15 -13.65 4.15
C CYS A 616 19.34 -13.18 2.70
N GLN A 617 19.39 -14.09 1.72
CA GLN A 617 19.43 -13.73 0.31
C GLN A 617 18.16 -12.98 -0.12
N GLY A 618 16.99 -13.34 0.41
CA GLY A 618 15.76 -12.59 0.17
C GLY A 618 15.82 -11.14 0.67
N PHE A 619 16.53 -10.87 1.76
CA PHE A 619 16.79 -9.50 2.24
C PHE A 619 17.67 -8.70 1.27
N VAL A 620 18.75 -9.31 0.76
CA VAL A 620 19.60 -8.70 -0.27
C VAL A 620 18.80 -8.36 -1.51
N ASP A 621 18.00 -9.32 -2.00
CA ASP A 621 17.19 -9.13 -3.21
C ASP A 621 16.18 -7.99 -3.03
N ALA A 622 15.57 -7.88 -1.85
CA ALA A 622 14.66 -6.79 -1.52
C ALA A 622 15.36 -5.42 -1.57
N ILE A 623 16.55 -5.27 -0.97
CA ILE A 623 17.30 -4.01 -1.01
C ILE A 623 17.76 -3.68 -2.44
N VAL A 624 18.36 -4.63 -3.15
CA VAL A 624 18.86 -4.43 -4.51
C VAL A 624 17.71 -4.05 -5.47
N ALA A 625 16.52 -4.64 -5.29
CA ALA A 625 15.34 -4.24 -6.05
C ALA A 625 14.95 -2.77 -5.81
N ARG A 626 15.20 -2.21 -4.62
CA ARG A 626 14.96 -0.78 -4.35
C ARG A 626 16.00 0.14 -4.95
N VAL A 627 17.26 -0.27 -4.96
CA VAL A 627 18.31 0.44 -5.70
C VAL A 627 17.95 0.50 -7.19
N GLY A 628 17.52 -0.62 -7.77
CA GLY A 628 17.09 -0.67 -9.17
C GLY A 628 15.87 0.20 -9.49
N ALA A 629 14.97 0.42 -8.52
CA ALA A 629 13.78 1.26 -8.70
C ALA A 629 14.05 2.79 -8.60
N GLU A 630 15.27 3.17 -8.21
CA GLU A 630 15.75 4.56 -8.25
C GLU A 630 16.49 4.89 -9.56
N SER A 631 16.80 3.88 -10.38
CA SER A 631 17.64 3.97 -11.58
C SER A 631 16.86 4.25 -12.85
#